data_AF-A0A1H8TWC6-F1
#
_entry.id   AF-A0A1H8TWC6-F1
#
_cell.length_a   1.000
_cell.length_b   1.000
_cell.length_c   1.000
_cell.angle_alpha   90.00
_cell.angle_beta   90.00
_cell.angle_gamma   90.00
#
_symmetry.space_group_name_H-M   'P 1'
#
loop_
_entity.id
_entity.type
_entity.pdbx_description
1 polymer ?
#
loop_
_entity_poly.entity_id
_entity_poly.type
_entity_poly.pdbx_seq_one_letter_code
_entity_poly.pdbx_strand_id
1 'polypeptide(L)'
;MLTAPDPAEIPGLLRKALGPHWNFTIDGDQLLVRHRDHATPYRPPRRALPWPDLLTLLESAFADQGVPRAACLPLRWGRETELTISAVQALDPVLKDGGTVPYRQGFIPQPVVRLTAKRGPGGTLQDGFLTSFVNTSRVELVRDLNAYATAFDQLLTVLSRLGLHARHITFRGRLVIWHRRQVEGITLRFDHAGLPLGDIVLLWNAEHPNRLALDLGTSLERLAWARSRAPWPELIYGCLADAAPHEVLDAVRTATLLLAHGLTPSARGAGGITRQVLHRVPPGVAALGLSRAVRRFHQHWQCACTTAVGWHHVSAQMEDLLARPHSPSRRMGRQAQRPGRAGVVRTAARMSDG
;
A
#
# COMPACT_ATOMS: atom_id res chain seq x y z
N MET A 1 35.34 -0.87 8.08
CA MET A 1 34.10 -1.61 8.41
C MET A 1 32.94 -0.66 8.16
N LEU A 2 31.95 -1.06 7.35
CA LEU A 2 30.72 -0.28 7.21
C LEU A 2 29.85 -0.60 8.43
N THR A 3 29.54 0.41 9.25
CA THR A 3 28.77 0.20 10.48
C THR A 3 27.27 0.21 10.16
N ALA A 4 26.55 -0.79 10.65
CA ALA A 4 25.09 -0.82 10.58
C ALA A 4 24.46 0.22 11.51
N PRO A 5 23.24 0.70 11.21
CA PRO A 5 22.50 1.55 12.13
C PRO A 5 22.23 0.80 13.44
N ASP A 6 22.50 1.42 14.59
CA ASP A 6 22.14 0.89 15.89
C ASP A 6 20.66 1.23 16.22
N PRO A 7 19.74 0.24 16.29
CA PRO A 7 18.35 0.49 16.64
C PRO A 7 18.17 1.16 18.02
N ALA A 8 19.13 0.98 18.93
CA ALA A 8 19.08 1.56 20.28
C ALA A 8 19.17 3.09 20.29
N GLU A 9 19.70 3.70 19.22
CA GLU A 9 19.77 5.17 19.09
C GLU A 9 18.40 5.79 18.73
N ILE A 10 17.53 5.05 18.04
CA ILE A 10 16.28 5.55 17.46
C ILE A 10 15.40 6.26 18.51
N PRO A 11 15.14 5.71 19.72
CA PRO A 11 14.31 6.40 20.70
C PRO A 11 14.89 7.73 21.18
N GLY A 12 16.21 7.82 21.34
CA GLY A 12 16.88 9.07 21.73
C GLY A 12 16.73 10.15 20.66
N LEU A 13 16.93 9.76 19.40
CA LEU A 13 16.81 10.66 18.25
C LEU A 13 15.36 11.11 18.01
N LEU A 14 14.38 10.20 18.15
CA LEU A 14 12.97 10.55 18.07
C LEU A 14 12.54 11.49 19.18
N ARG A 15 13.01 11.33 20.43
CA ARG A 15 12.75 12.29 21.51
C ARG A 15 13.23 13.68 21.17
N LYS A 16 14.44 13.78 20.58
CA LYS A 16 15.01 15.05 20.14
C LYS A 16 14.20 15.68 19.01
N ALA A 17 13.80 14.89 18.01
CA ALA A 17 13.06 15.37 16.84
C ALA A 17 11.62 15.80 17.18
N LEU A 18 10.91 15.01 18.00
CA LEU A 18 9.51 15.23 18.32
C LEU A 18 9.29 16.24 19.48
N GLY A 19 10.30 16.43 20.32
CA GLY A 19 10.26 17.36 21.43
C GLY A 19 9.49 16.85 22.66
N PRO A 20 9.31 17.71 23.68
CA PRO A 20 8.92 17.30 25.03
C PRO A 20 7.45 16.87 25.15
N HIS A 21 6.58 17.18 24.19
CA HIS A 21 5.15 16.86 24.27
C HIS A 21 4.82 15.39 23.98
N TRP A 22 5.83 14.56 23.73
CA TRP A 22 5.68 13.14 23.43
C TRP A 22 6.18 12.28 24.57
N ASN A 23 5.38 11.28 24.92
CA ASN A 23 5.70 10.24 25.86
C ASN A 23 6.24 9.03 25.09
N PHE A 24 7.32 8.46 25.61
CA PHE A 24 8.01 7.31 25.04
C PHE A 24 7.98 6.17 26.05
N THR A 25 7.40 5.05 25.67
CA THR A 25 7.45 3.80 26.43
C THR A 25 8.31 2.82 25.65
N ILE A 26 9.32 2.27 26.31
CA ILE A 26 10.21 1.24 25.77
C ILE A 26 10.10 0.05 26.71
N ASP A 27 9.74 -1.11 26.15
CA ASP A 27 9.66 -2.38 26.88
C ASP A 27 10.35 -3.45 26.05
N GLY A 28 11.59 -3.79 26.42
CA GLY A 28 12.48 -4.60 25.61
C GLY A 28 12.72 -3.98 24.23
N ASP A 29 12.27 -4.68 23.19
CA ASP A 29 12.35 -4.25 21.79
C ASP A 29 11.14 -3.42 21.34
N GLN A 30 10.09 -3.29 22.16
CA GLN A 30 8.89 -2.55 21.82
C GLN A 30 9.09 -1.06 22.03
N LEU A 31 8.74 -0.27 21.03
CA LEU A 31 8.64 1.19 21.13
C LEU A 31 7.17 1.61 20.98
N LEU A 32 6.72 2.47 21.88
CA LEU A 32 5.45 3.19 21.78
C LEU A 32 5.70 4.69 22.01
N VAL A 33 5.22 5.52 21.09
CA VAL A 33 5.34 6.98 21.14
C VAL A 33 3.96 7.60 21.00
N ARG A 34 3.56 8.41 21.99
CA ARG A 34 2.24 9.05 22.05
C ARG A 34 2.36 10.49 22.51
N HIS A 35 1.50 11.36 22.01
CA HIS A 35 1.41 12.72 22.53
C HIS A 35 0.86 12.72 23.97
N ARG A 36 1.27 13.68 24.81
CA ARG A 36 0.77 13.82 26.18
C ARG A 36 -0.75 13.97 26.23
N ASP A 37 -1.30 14.82 25.35
CA ASP A 37 -2.74 15.08 25.24
C ASP A 37 -3.52 14.09 24.36
N HIS A 38 -3.06 12.84 24.25
CA HIS A 38 -3.69 11.83 23.38
C HIS A 38 -5.13 11.45 23.77
N ALA A 39 -5.56 11.78 24.98
CA ALA A 39 -6.91 11.50 25.47
C ALA A 39 -7.98 12.42 24.89
N THR A 40 -7.62 13.51 24.20
CA THR A 40 -8.63 14.42 23.63
C THR A 40 -9.39 13.74 22.47
N PRO A 41 -10.71 13.93 22.36
CA PRO A 41 -11.47 13.37 21.25
C PRO A 41 -11.09 14.03 19.93
N TYR A 42 -10.92 13.21 18.89
CA TYR A 42 -10.76 13.72 17.53
C TYR A 42 -12.10 14.23 16.99
N ARG A 43 -12.07 15.42 16.37
CA ARG A 43 -13.22 16.00 15.66
C ARG A 43 -12.88 16.12 14.17
N PRO A 44 -13.46 15.29 13.30
CA PRO A 44 -13.30 15.37 11.86
C PRO A 44 -13.59 16.77 11.32
N PRO A 45 -12.82 17.29 10.34
CA PRO A 45 -13.19 18.49 9.61
C PRO A 45 -14.56 18.33 8.94
N ARG A 46 -15.43 19.35 9.05
CA ARG A 46 -16.79 19.32 8.50
C ARG A 46 -16.84 19.22 6.97
N ARG A 47 -15.83 19.76 6.28
CA ARG A 47 -15.77 19.80 4.82
C ARG A 47 -15.05 18.57 4.28
N ALA A 48 -15.74 17.77 3.48
CA ALA A 48 -15.12 16.72 2.67
C ALA A 48 -14.17 17.34 1.62
N LEU A 49 -13.05 16.69 1.37
CA LEU A 49 -12.13 17.07 0.30
C LEU A 49 -12.28 16.08 -0.86
N PRO A 50 -12.52 16.56 -2.09
CA PRO A 50 -12.34 15.75 -3.29
C PRO A 50 -10.95 15.12 -3.36
N TRP A 51 -10.81 13.99 -4.06
CA TRP A 51 -9.53 13.30 -4.23
C TRP A 51 -8.41 14.19 -4.80
N PRO A 52 -8.63 15.02 -5.85
CA PRO A 52 -7.60 15.93 -6.35
C PRO A 52 -7.13 16.94 -5.31
N ASP A 53 -8.05 17.49 -4.51
CA ASP A 53 -7.75 18.52 -3.51
C ASP A 53 -6.96 17.91 -2.35
N LEU A 54 -7.35 16.71 -1.90
CA LEU A 54 -6.62 15.99 -0.85
C LEU A 54 -5.19 15.66 -1.29
N LEU A 55 -5.02 15.22 -2.54
CA LEU A 55 -3.71 14.90 -3.09
C LEU A 55 -2.85 16.17 -3.28
N THR A 56 -3.42 17.25 -3.82
CA THR A 56 -2.74 18.55 -3.94
C THR A 56 -2.28 19.08 -2.57
N LEU A 57 -3.11 18.92 -1.53
CA LEU A 57 -2.76 19.31 -0.17
C LEU A 57 -1.61 18.46 0.38
N LEU A 58 -1.59 17.14 0.14
CA LEU A 58 -0.47 16.28 0.48
C LEU A 58 0.81 16.71 -0.25
N GLU A 59 0.73 16.98 -1.55
CA GLU A 59 1.86 17.36 -2.39
C GLU A 59 2.50 18.66 -1.94
N SER A 60 1.70 19.70 -1.73
CA SER A 60 2.18 20.97 -1.18
C SER A 60 2.76 20.81 0.23
N ALA A 61 2.14 19.98 1.08
CA ALA A 61 2.64 19.73 2.43
C ALA A 61 4.00 19.03 2.47
N PHE A 62 4.28 18.12 1.54
CA PHE A 62 5.60 17.52 1.40
C PHE A 62 6.59 18.45 0.69
N ALA A 63 6.15 19.17 -0.35
CA ALA A 63 6.99 20.09 -1.11
C ALA A 63 7.55 21.22 -0.23
N ASP A 64 6.73 21.78 0.66
CA ASP A 64 7.16 22.82 1.62
C ASP A 64 8.23 22.33 2.61
N GLN A 65 8.43 21.02 2.69
CA GLN A 65 9.44 20.38 3.53
C GLN A 65 10.63 19.86 2.71
N GLY A 66 10.75 20.31 1.46
CA GLY A 66 11.84 19.93 0.55
C GLY A 66 11.66 18.57 -0.10
N VAL A 67 10.46 17.97 -0.05
CA VAL A 67 10.16 16.65 -0.60
C VAL A 67 9.16 16.81 -1.75
N PRO A 68 9.61 17.25 -2.95
CA PRO A 68 8.70 17.47 -4.07
C PRO A 68 8.09 16.16 -4.58
N ARG A 69 6.99 16.29 -5.34
CA ARG A 69 6.37 15.16 -6.03
C ARG A 69 7.33 14.57 -7.07
N ALA A 70 7.49 13.25 -7.05
CA ALA A 70 8.14 12.49 -8.10
C ALA A 70 7.12 11.74 -8.96
N ALA A 71 7.54 11.42 -10.19
CA ALA A 71 6.74 10.64 -11.11
C ALA A 71 6.50 9.22 -10.56
N CYS A 72 5.29 8.69 -10.80
CA CYS A 72 4.96 7.30 -10.48
C CYS A 72 5.83 6.32 -11.28
N LEU A 73 6.06 5.16 -10.68
CA LEU A 73 6.60 3.97 -11.33
C LEU A 73 5.57 3.37 -12.29
N PRO A 74 6.01 2.65 -13.34
CA PRO A 74 5.11 1.89 -14.19
C PRO A 74 4.33 0.88 -13.36
N LEU A 75 3.04 0.68 -13.67
CA LEU A 75 2.22 -0.29 -12.95
C LEU A 75 2.66 -1.74 -13.21
N ARG A 76 3.12 -2.02 -14.43
CA ARG A 76 3.82 -3.28 -14.76
C ARG A 76 5.23 -3.20 -14.21
N TRP A 77 5.58 -4.13 -13.32
CA TRP A 77 6.91 -4.18 -12.70
C TRP A 77 7.77 -5.29 -13.30
N GLY A 78 7.26 -6.52 -13.34
CA GLY A 78 7.94 -7.65 -14.00
C GLY A 78 9.29 -8.04 -13.41
N ARG A 79 9.53 -7.75 -12.11
CA ARG A 79 10.70 -8.22 -11.36
C ARG A 79 10.25 -9.22 -10.30
N GLU A 80 10.62 -9.02 -9.04
CA GLU A 80 10.16 -9.88 -7.92
C GLU A 80 8.64 -9.87 -7.73
N THR A 81 7.97 -8.84 -8.24
CA THR A 81 6.52 -8.75 -8.36
C THR A 81 6.13 -8.43 -9.80
N GLU A 82 4.97 -8.94 -10.21
CA GLU A 82 4.41 -8.66 -11.55
C GLU A 82 3.94 -7.22 -11.69
N LEU A 83 3.40 -6.67 -10.61
CA LEU A 83 2.85 -5.31 -10.52
C LEU A 83 3.62 -4.50 -9.48
N THR A 84 3.52 -3.19 -9.59
CA THR A 84 3.93 -2.28 -8.52
C THR A 84 2.97 -2.42 -7.34
N ILE A 85 3.52 -2.82 -6.19
CA ILE A 85 2.82 -3.07 -4.93
C ILE A 85 3.14 -2.00 -3.87
N SER A 86 4.21 -1.22 -4.02
CA SER A 86 4.59 -0.14 -3.11
C SER A 86 5.51 0.87 -3.81
N ALA A 87 5.44 2.14 -3.42
CA ALA A 87 6.35 3.18 -3.89
C ALA A 87 7.82 2.90 -3.55
N VAL A 88 8.09 2.13 -2.48
CA VAL A 88 9.47 1.73 -2.08
C VAL A 88 10.23 0.99 -3.18
N GLN A 89 9.53 0.39 -4.15
CA GLN A 89 10.15 -0.23 -5.32
C GLN A 89 10.96 0.76 -6.16
N ALA A 90 10.74 2.07 -5.98
CA ALA A 90 11.59 3.11 -6.55
C ALA A 90 13.04 3.03 -6.06
N LEU A 91 13.25 2.45 -4.87
CA LEU A 91 14.54 2.28 -4.22
C LEU A 91 15.17 0.90 -4.48
N ASP A 92 14.51 0.02 -5.26
CA ASP A 92 15.02 -1.32 -5.57
C ASP A 92 16.48 -1.32 -6.09
N PRO A 93 16.94 -0.39 -6.96
CA PRO A 93 18.34 -0.37 -7.39
C PRO A 93 19.34 -0.21 -6.24
N VAL A 94 18.97 0.49 -5.17
CA VAL A 94 19.85 0.70 -4.01
C VAL A 94 19.68 -0.43 -3.01
N LEU A 95 18.43 -0.75 -2.67
CA LEU A 95 18.11 -1.75 -1.65
C LEU A 95 18.40 -3.18 -2.12
N LYS A 96 18.08 -3.49 -3.37
CA LYS A 96 18.14 -4.85 -3.92
C LYS A 96 19.33 -5.13 -4.79
N ASP A 97 19.76 -4.13 -5.56
CA ASP A 97 20.84 -4.32 -6.54
C ASP A 97 22.19 -3.80 -6.01
N GLY A 98 22.23 -3.24 -4.78
CA GLY A 98 23.45 -2.72 -4.17
C GLY A 98 24.02 -1.47 -4.87
N GLY A 99 23.21 -0.80 -5.69
CA GLY A 99 23.57 0.44 -6.39
C GLY A 99 23.53 1.67 -5.48
N THR A 100 23.75 2.84 -6.08
CA THR A 100 23.78 4.14 -5.37
C THR A 100 22.69 5.11 -5.84
N VAL A 101 22.01 4.80 -6.95
CA VAL A 101 21.02 5.70 -7.56
C VAL A 101 19.67 5.00 -7.62
N PRO A 102 18.62 5.52 -6.97
CA PRO A 102 17.29 4.95 -7.06
C PRO A 102 16.64 5.28 -8.41
N TYR A 103 15.56 4.57 -8.76
CA TYR A 103 14.74 4.96 -9.91
C TYR A 103 14.05 6.30 -9.69
N ARG A 104 13.49 6.53 -8.49
CA ARG A 104 12.81 7.76 -8.08
C ARG A 104 13.01 7.99 -6.58
N GLN A 105 12.89 9.25 -6.17
CA GLN A 105 12.87 9.65 -4.76
C GLN A 105 11.99 10.90 -4.60
N GLY A 106 11.52 11.15 -3.38
CA GLY A 106 10.58 12.22 -3.06
C GLY A 106 9.20 11.69 -2.68
N PHE A 107 8.17 12.53 -2.85
CA PHE A 107 6.78 12.14 -2.61
C PHE A 107 6.19 11.47 -3.85
N ILE A 108 5.80 10.20 -3.75
CA ILE A 108 5.21 9.43 -4.85
C ILE A 108 3.80 8.99 -4.47
N PRO A 109 2.74 9.52 -5.11
CA PRO A 109 1.38 9.03 -4.96
C PRO A 109 1.14 7.83 -5.88
N GLN A 110 1.79 6.70 -5.59
CA GLN A 110 1.85 5.53 -6.48
C GLN A 110 0.54 4.72 -6.46
N PRO A 111 -0.19 4.57 -7.58
CA PRO A 111 -1.22 3.54 -7.66
C PRO A 111 -0.59 2.16 -7.59
N VAL A 112 -1.13 1.30 -6.74
CA VAL A 112 -0.63 -0.05 -6.49
C VAL A 112 -1.76 -1.07 -6.51
N VAL A 113 -1.39 -2.34 -6.73
CA VAL A 113 -2.31 -3.48 -6.63
C VAL A 113 -1.75 -4.50 -5.65
N ARG A 114 -2.49 -4.81 -4.59
CA ARG A 114 -2.13 -5.82 -3.58
C ARG A 114 -3.23 -6.87 -3.46
N LEU A 115 -2.94 -8.08 -3.93
CA LEU A 115 -3.88 -9.21 -3.85
C LEU A 115 -3.97 -9.84 -2.44
N THR A 116 -3.06 -9.46 -1.54
CA THR A 116 -2.92 -9.98 -0.17
C THR A 116 -3.65 -9.13 0.87
N ALA A 117 -4.55 -8.24 0.43
CA ALA A 117 -5.37 -7.41 1.32
C ALA A 117 -6.19 -8.27 2.31
N LYS A 118 -6.35 -7.77 3.54
CA LYS A 118 -7.05 -8.48 4.62
C LYS A 118 -8.52 -8.69 4.28
N ARG A 119 -8.99 -9.93 4.45
CA ARG A 119 -10.38 -10.34 4.20
C ARG A 119 -11.03 -10.83 5.49
N GLY A 120 -12.35 -10.65 5.61
CA GLY A 120 -13.16 -11.20 6.68
C GLY A 120 -13.41 -12.70 6.49
N PRO A 121 -14.10 -13.35 7.46
CA PRO A 121 -14.43 -14.78 7.39
C PRO A 121 -15.21 -15.17 6.11
N GLY A 122 -16.02 -14.27 5.56
CA GLY A 122 -16.76 -14.47 4.32
C GLY A 122 -15.97 -14.19 3.03
N GLY A 123 -14.66 -13.94 3.11
CA GLY A 123 -13.83 -13.62 1.94
C GLY A 123 -13.88 -12.17 1.46
N THR A 124 -14.78 -11.35 2.03
CA THR A 124 -14.93 -9.93 1.73
C THR A 124 -13.80 -9.08 2.27
N LEU A 125 -13.42 -8.03 1.54
CA LEU A 125 -12.42 -7.07 2.02
C LEU A 125 -12.92 -6.37 3.29
N GLN A 126 -12.05 -6.26 4.30
CA GLN A 126 -12.37 -5.49 5.50
C GLN A 126 -12.25 -3.99 5.23
N ASP A 127 -12.97 -3.18 6.00
CA ASP A 127 -12.84 -1.73 5.93
C ASP A 127 -11.38 -1.28 6.12
N GLY A 128 -10.98 -0.28 5.34
CA GLY A 128 -9.60 0.17 5.24
C GLY A 128 -8.73 -0.68 4.32
N PHE A 129 -9.24 -1.72 3.66
CA PHE A 129 -8.50 -2.52 2.68
C PHE A 129 -9.14 -2.46 1.29
N LEU A 130 -8.29 -2.38 0.26
CA LEU A 130 -8.66 -2.42 -1.16
C LEU A 130 -7.67 -3.32 -1.90
N THR A 131 -8.11 -3.90 -3.02
CA THR A 131 -7.19 -4.59 -3.93
C THR A 131 -6.30 -3.58 -4.67
N SER A 132 -6.83 -2.39 -4.98
CA SER A 132 -6.07 -1.28 -5.57
C SER A 132 -6.32 0.05 -4.85
N PHE A 133 -5.24 0.79 -4.63
CA PHE A 133 -5.26 2.06 -3.90
C PHE A 133 -4.07 2.94 -4.29
N VAL A 134 -4.09 4.21 -3.89
CA VAL A 134 -2.95 5.11 -4.08
C VAL A 134 -2.07 5.05 -2.84
N ASN A 135 -0.93 4.37 -2.96
CA ASN A 135 0.12 4.38 -1.94
C ASN A 135 0.87 5.72 -2.02
N THR A 136 0.49 6.64 -1.14
CA THR A 136 1.16 7.93 -0.97
C THR A 136 2.35 7.75 -0.06
N SER A 137 3.55 7.87 -0.61
CA SER A 137 4.77 7.61 0.15
C SER A 137 5.81 8.68 -0.07
N ARG A 138 6.58 8.99 0.98
CA ARG A 138 7.89 9.63 0.84
C ARG A 138 8.93 8.52 0.82
N VAL A 139 9.66 8.42 -0.28
CA VAL A 139 10.74 7.43 -0.45
C VAL A 139 12.01 8.16 -0.85
N GLU A 140 13.09 7.97 -0.10
CA GLU A 140 14.37 8.63 -0.40
C GLU A 140 15.52 7.96 0.32
N LEU A 141 16.74 8.25 -0.13
CA LEU A 141 17.94 7.92 0.62
C LEU A 141 18.11 8.93 1.75
N VAL A 142 18.45 8.44 2.93
CA VAL A 142 18.73 9.29 4.10
C VAL A 142 20.17 9.14 4.52
N ARG A 143 20.78 10.23 4.98
CA ARG A 143 22.21 10.25 5.32
C ARG A 143 22.54 9.45 6.56
N ASP A 144 21.66 9.52 7.56
CA ASP A 144 21.87 8.99 8.91
C ASP A 144 20.54 8.84 9.66
N LEU A 145 20.62 8.34 10.90
CA LEU A 145 19.47 8.17 11.77
C LEU A 145 18.84 9.50 12.24
N ASN A 146 19.58 10.62 12.23
CA ASN A 146 18.99 11.93 12.54
C ASN A 146 18.03 12.37 11.43
N ALA A 147 18.42 12.17 10.16
CA ALA A 147 17.54 12.42 9.02
C ALA A 147 16.29 11.53 9.07
N TYR A 148 16.45 10.24 9.41
CA TYR A 148 15.32 9.33 9.64
C TYR A 148 14.38 9.84 10.75
N ALA A 149 14.92 10.23 11.91
CA ALA A 149 14.11 10.73 13.03
C ALA A 149 13.39 12.06 12.68
N THR A 150 14.05 12.94 11.93
CA THR A 150 13.48 14.22 11.47
C THR A 150 12.25 13.99 10.58
N ALA A 151 12.23 12.91 9.79
CA ALA A 151 11.09 12.58 8.94
C ALA A 151 9.79 12.33 9.72
N PHE A 152 9.86 12.00 11.02
CA PHE A 152 8.67 11.83 11.87
C PHE A 152 8.00 13.18 12.17
N ASP A 153 8.77 14.19 12.55
CA ASP A 153 8.24 15.54 12.77
C ASP A 153 7.69 16.13 11.47
N GLN A 154 8.40 15.88 10.36
CA GLN A 154 7.97 16.31 9.04
C GLN A 154 6.63 15.66 8.63
N LEU A 155 6.45 14.37 8.92
CA LEU A 155 5.17 13.68 8.75
C LEU A 155 4.07 14.32 9.58
N LEU A 156 4.31 14.63 10.84
CA LEU A 156 3.32 15.24 11.72
C LEU A 156 2.88 16.62 11.20
N THR A 157 3.81 17.37 10.62
CA THR A 157 3.51 18.63 9.92
C THR A 157 2.60 18.37 8.70
N VAL A 158 2.89 17.36 7.88
CA VAL A 158 2.02 16.97 6.75
C VAL A 158 0.61 16.58 7.24
N LEU A 159 0.53 15.67 8.21
CA LEU A 159 -0.75 15.18 8.73
C LEU A 159 -1.58 16.31 9.35
N SER A 160 -0.93 17.25 10.05
CA SER A 160 -1.61 18.40 10.64
C SER A 160 -2.27 19.30 9.59
N ARG A 161 -1.64 19.49 8.42
CA ARG A 161 -2.25 20.22 7.29
C ARG A 161 -3.50 19.53 6.74
N LEU A 162 -3.60 18.22 6.86
CA LEU A 162 -4.81 17.45 6.50
C LEU A 162 -5.91 17.54 7.55
N GLY A 163 -5.67 18.18 8.70
CA GLY A 163 -6.56 18.17 9.86
C GLY A 163 -6.45 16.89 10.69
N LEU A 164 -5.35 16.14 10.57
CA LEU A 164 -5.00 14.98 11.39
C LEU A 164 -3.98 15.41 12.44
N HIS A 165 -4.47 15.95 13.55
CA HIS A 165 -3.61 16.56 14.57
C HIS A 165 -2.66 15.54 15.24
N ALA A 166 -1.42 15.98 15.44
CA ALA A 166 -0.35 15.22 16.09
C ALA A 166 -0.76 14.55 17.41
N ARG A 167 -1.62 15.20 18.22
CA ARG A 167 -2.06 14.64 19.50
C ARG A 167 -2.79 13.30 19.39
N HIS A 168 -3.38 12.99 18.24
CA HIS A 168 -4.05 11.72 18.01
C HIS A 168 -3.17 10.70 17.29
N ILE A 169 -1.90 11.05 16.99
CA ILE A 169 -0.96 10.15 16.34
C ILE A 169 -0.28 9.29 17.41
N THR A 170 -0.18 8.00 17.11
CA THR A 170 0.63 7.05 17.87
C THR A 170 1.62 6.41 16.92
N PHE A 171 2.90 6.35 17.30
CA PHE A 171 3.90 5.51 16.64
C PHE A 171 4.15 4.27 17.49
N ARG A 172 4.28 3.11 16.85
CA ARG A 172 4.55 1.85 17.55
C ARG A 172 5.28 0.85 16.68
N GLY A 173 6.13 0.02 17.26
CA GLY A 173 6.78 -1.06 16.53
C GLY A 173 7.85 -1.75 17.35
N ARG A 174 8.54 -2.68 16.71
CA ARG A 174 9.69 -3.38 17.28
C ARG A 174 10.96 -2.77 16.70
N LEU A 175 11.92 -2.44 17.56
CA LEU A 175 13.26 -2.00 17.17
C LEU A 175 14.18 -3.20 16.88
N VAL A 176 13.60 -4.22 16.23
CA VAL A 176 14.33 -5.40 15.77
C VAL A 176 14.56 -5.26 14.28
N ILE A 177 15.82 -5.45 13.88
CA ILE A 177 16.19 -5.51 12.48
C ILE A 177 15.57 -6.76 11.89
N TRP A 178 14.67 -6.60 10.93
CA TRP A 178 14.20 -7.70 10.10
C TRP A 178 15.09 -7.82 8.87
N HIS A 179 15.22 -9.04 8.36
CA HIS A 179 16.01 -9.36 7.19
C HIS A 179 15.15 -10.08 6.16
N ARG A 180 15.21 -9.64 4.90
CA ARG A 180 14.53 -10.28 3.78
C ARG A 180 15.42 -10.23 2.54
N ARG A 181 16.08 -11.36 2.26
CA ARG A 181 17.08 -11.46 1.20
C ARG A 181 18.15 -10.36 1.43
N GLN A 182 18.53 -9.61 0.42
CA GLN A 182 19.55 -8.57 0.54
C GLN A 182 19.10 -7.30 1.29
N VAL A 183 17.83 -7.18 1.69
CA VAL A 183 17.30 -5.98 2.36
C VAL A 183 17.10 -6.22 3.84
N GLU A 184 17.58 -5.28 4.64
CA GLU A 184 17.34 -5.20 6.08
C GLU A 184 16.57 -3.93 6.41
N GLY A 185 15.87 -3.94 7.55
CA GLY A 185 15.17 -2.75 7.98
C GLY A 185 14.53 -2.83 9.35
N ILE A 186 13.96 -1.70 9.76
CA ILE A 186 13.19 -1.52 10.99
C ILE A 186 11.88 -0.85 10.61
N THR A 187 10.76 -1.37 11.11
CA THR A 187 9.42 -0.87 10.79
C THR A 187 8.74 -0.33 12.04
N LEU A 188 8.41 0.96 12.00
CA LEU A 188 7.46 1.57 12.92
C LEU A 188 6.14 1.80 12.19
N ARG A 189 5.03 1.57 12.86
CA ARG A 189 3.68 1.83 12.37
C ARG A 189 3.15 3.10 13.00
N PHE A 190 2.24 3.77 12.32
CA PHE A 190 1.50 4.87 12.91
C PHE A 190 0.00 4.77 12.69
N ASP A 191 -0.72 5.19 13.72
CA ASP A 191 -2.18 5.22 13.76
C ASP A 191 -2.64 6.65 14.10
N HIS A 192 -3.84 7.02 13.65
CA HIS A 192 -4.52 8.28 14.02
C HIS A 192 -5.84 7.99 14.73
N ALA A 193 -5.92 8.34 16.02
CA ALA A 193 -7.07 8.06 16.88
C ALA A 193 -7.55 6.59 16.72
N GLY A 194 -6.63 5.66 16.95
CA GLY A 194 -6.86 4.21 16.87
C GLY A 194 -6.98 3.63 15.46
N LEU A 195 -6.96 4.45 14.40
CA LEU A 195 -7.07 3.98 13.03
C LEU A 195 -5.67 3.79 12.40
N PRO A 196 -5.31 2.58 11.93
CA PRO A 196 -4.03 2.35 11.26
C PRO A 196 -3.90 3.15 9.98
N LEU A 197 -2.88 3.99 9.89
CA LEU A 197 -2.65 4.86 8.73
C LEU A 197 -1.52 4.36 7.84
N GLY A 198 -0.40 3.93 8.42
CA GLY A 198 0.76 3.60 7.61
C GLY A 198 1.96 3.13 8.40
N ASP A 199 3.07 3.07 7.70
CA ASP A 199 4.35 2.58 8.19
C ASP A 199 5.44 3.61 7.88
N ILE A 200 6.47 3.63 8.73
CA ILE A 200 7.71 4.38 8.57
C ILE A 200 8.84 3.36 8.71
N VAL A 201 9.52 3.11 7.61
CA VAL A 201 10.50 2.03 7.50
C VAL A 201 11.86 2.62 7.23
N LEU A 202 12.83 2.28 8.09
CA LEU A 202 14.24 2.45 7.80
C LEU A 202 14.72 1.20 7.08
N LEU A 203 15.38 1.36 5.94
CA LEU A 203 15.80 0.28 5.05
C LEU A 203 17.26 0.44 4.66
N TRP A 204 17.97 -0.66 4.45
CA TRP A 204 19.29 -0.67 3.82
C TRP A 204 19.55 -2.01 3.13
N ASN A 205 20.57 -2.02 2.27
CA ASN A 205 21.10 -3.27 1.73
C ASN A 205 22.10 -3.87 2.74
N ALA A 206 22.00 -5.17 3.02
CA ALA A 206 22.82 -5.85 4.03
C ALA A 206 24.34 -5.75 3.75
N GLU A 207 24.75 -5.69 2.49
CA GLU A 207 26.17 -5.54 2.09
C GLU A 207 26.63 -4.07 2.12
N HIS A 208 25.69 -3.12 2.16
CA HIS A 208 25.93 -1.69 2.17
C HIS A 208 25.11 -0.98 3.26
N PRO A 209 25.37 -1.28 4.55
CA PRO A 209 24.52 -0.83 5.64
C PRO A 209 24.61 0.67 5.94
N ASN A 210 25.55 1.37 5.31
CA ASN A 210 25.65 2.82 5.34
C ASN A 210 24.74 3.53 4.32
N ARG A 211 24.03 2.79 3.45
CA ARG A 211 23.10 3.34 2.45
C ARG A 211 21.68 3.21 2.96
N LEU A 212 21.36 4.08 3.91
CA LEU A 212 20.05 4.12 4.54
C LEU A 212 19.02 4.71 3.57
N ALA A 213 17.81 4.18 3.64
CA ALA A 213 16.66 4.68 2.94
C ALA A 213 15.45 4.75 3.86
N LEU A 214 14.59 5.71 3.57
CA LEU A 214 13.32 5.93 4.24
C LEU A 214 12.19 5.50 3.30
N ASP A 215 11.26 4.69 3.80
CA ASP A 215 9.93 4.50 3.22
C ASP A 215 8.88 4.90 4.26
N LEU A 216 8.32 6.09 4.07
CA LEU A 216 7.16 6.55 4.81
C LEU A 216 5.95 6.31 3.91
N GLY A 217 5.19 5.26 4.18
CA GLY A 217 4.09 4.82 3.34
C GLY A 217 2.73 4.92 4.02
N THR A 218 1.76 5.51 3.32
CA THR A 218 0.34 5.46 3.70
C THR A 218 -0.54 5.28 2.45
N SER A 219 -1.87 5.36 2.61
CA SER A 219 -2.85 5.30 1.53
C SER A 219 -3.66 6.59 1.51
N LEU A 220 -3.84 7.16 0.32
CA LEU A 220 -4.71 8.33 0.11
C LEU A 220 -6.12 8.08 0.66
N GLU A 221 -6.64 6.88 0.39
CA GLU A 221 -7.96 6.42 0.81
C GLU A 221 -8.06 6.31 2.34
N ARG A 222 -7.04 5.77 3.01
CA ARG A 222 -7.01 5.72 4.49
C ARG A 222 -6.85 7.09 5.12
N LEU A 223 -6.08 7.99 4.51
CA LEU A 223 -5.97 9.37 4.97
C LEU A 223 -7.32 10.10 4.86
N ALA A 224 -8.02 9.95 3.74
CA ALA A 224 -9.37 10.48 3.56
C ALA A 224 -10.34 9.91 4.60
N TRP A 225 -10.22 8.61 4.89
CA TRP A 225 -11.05 7.94 5.90
C TRP A 225 -10.77 8.41 7.31
N ALA A 226 -9.49 8.52 7.71
CA ALA A 226 -9.11 9.05 9.01
C ALA A 226 -9.60 10.48 9.22
N ARG A 227 -9.55 11.29 8.16
CA ARG A 227 -9.96 12.68 8.17
C ARG A 227 -11.47 12.83 8.26
N SER A 228 -12.23 12.07 7.48
CA SER A 228 -13.69 12.22 7.39
C SER A 228 -14.45 11.41 8.42
N ARG A 229 -13.92 10.24 8.83
CA ARG A 229 -14.63 9.18 9.56
C ARG A 229 -15.93 8.74 8.88
N ALA A 230 -16.04 8.97 7.58
CA ALA A 230 -17.17 8.49 6.79
C ALA A 230 -17.19 6.95 6.74
N PRO A 231 -18.36 6.32 6.52
CA PRO A 231 -18.43 4.91 6.21
C PRO A 231 -17.51 4.57 5.02
N TRP A 232 -16.71 3.52 5.17
CA TRP A 232 -15.69 3.17 4.19
C TRP A 232 -16.26 2.94 2.77
N PRO A 233 -17.37 2.19 2.57
CA PRO A 233 -17.92 1.98 1.23
C PRO A 233 -18.37 3.28 0.55
N GLU A 234 -19.05 4.16 1.30
CA GLU A 234 -19.50 5.45 0.80
C GLU A 234 -18.33 6.35 0.40
N LEU A 235 -17.24 6.34 1.19
CA LEU A 235 -16.04 7.09 0.88
C LEU A 235 -15.40 6.61 -0.44
N ILE A 236 -15.22 5.30 -0.61
CA ILE A 236 -14.50 4.74 -1.77
C ILE A 236 -15.37 4.73 -3.03
N TYR A 237 -16.62 4.31 -2.91
CA TYR A 237 -17.49 4.06 -4.06
C TYR A 237 -18.51 5.19 -4.30
N GLY A 238 -18.76 6.05 -3.30
CA GLY A 238 -19.77 7.11 -3.38
C GLY A 238 -21.15 6.54 -3.66
N CYS A 239 -21.88 7.17 -4.58
CA CYS A 239 -23.20 6.72 -5.04
C CYS A 239 -23.25 5.30 -5.64
N LEU A 240 -22.10 4.64 -5.85
CA LEU A 240 -22.06 3.26 -6.32
C LEU A 240 -22.10 2.25 -5.17
N ALA A 241 -21.89 2.65 -3.91
CA ALA A 241 -21.80 1.75 -2.76
C ALA A 241 -23.03 0.84 -2.64
N ASP A 242 -24.23 1.40 -2.83
CA ASP A 242 -25.49 0.66 -2.76
C ASP A 242 -25.91 0.04 -4.10
N ALA A 243 -25.19 0.33 -5.19
CA ALA A 243 -25.57 -0.10 -6.53
C ALA A 243 -25.06 -1.51 -6.88
N ALA A 244 -24.03 -2.01 -6.21
CA ALA A 244 -23.46 -3.34 -6.43
C ALA A 244 -22.68 -3.83 -5.20
N PRO A 245 -22.45 -5.15 -5.06
CA PRO A 245 -21.60 -5.67 -3.99
C PRO A 245 -20.20 -5.05 -4.01
N HIS A 246 -19.66 -4.70 -2.84
CA HIS A 246 -18.37 -4.00 -2.72
C HIS A 246 -17.21 -4.75 -3.36
N GLU A 247 -17.23 -6.09 -3.34
CA GLU A 247 -16.22 -6.90 -4.02
C GLU A 247 -16.21 -6.71 -5.54
N VAL A 248 -17.39 -6.55 -6.14
CA VAL A 248 -17.54 -6.28 -7.56
C VAL A 248 -17.03 -4.87 -7.86
N LEU A 249 -17.36 -3.88 -7.03
CA LEU A 249 -16.87 -2.51 -7.20
C LEU A 249 -15.35 -2.41 -7.04
N ASP A 250 -14.75 -3.12 -6.08
CA ASP A 250 -13.30 -3.24 -5.92
C ASP A 250 -12.64 -3.90 -7.13
N ALA A 251 -13.25 -4.97 -7.68
CA ALA A 251 -12.78 -5.63 -8.89
C ALA A 251 -12.86 -4.71 -10.11
N VAL A 252 -13.98 -4.01 -10.33
CA VAL A 252 -14.13 -3.03 -11.42
C VAL A 252 -13.12 -1.90 -11.26
N ARG A 253 -13.00 -1.31 -10.07
CA ARG A 253 -12.02 -0.26 -9.75
C ARG A 253 -10.58 -0.70 -10.09
N THR A 254 -10.22 -1.92 -9.70
CA THR A 254 -8.89 -2.50 -9.96
C THR A 254 -8.69 -2.82 -11.45
N ALA A 255 -9.70 -3.39 -12.12
CA ALA A 255 -9.63 -3.67 -13.55
C ALA A 255 -9.51 -2.36 -14.35
N THR A 256 -10.23 -1.30 -13.95
CA THR A 256 -10.07 0.03 -14.54
C THR A 256 -8.64 0.51 -14.43
N LEU A 257 -7.99 0.38 -13.26
CA LEU A 257 -6.58 0.76 -13.10
C LEU A 257 -5.66 0.00 -14.07
N LEU A 258 -5.80 -1.33 -14.11
CA LEU A 258 -4.95 -2.21 -14.92
C LEU A 258 -5.10 -1.92 -16.42
N LEU A 259 -6.34 -1.88 -16.92
CA LEU A 259 -6.64 -1.60 -18.33
C LEU A 259 -6.25 -0.17 -18.72
N ALA A 260 -6.47 0.82 -17.84
CA ALA A 260 -6.07 2.21 -18.08
C ALA A 260 -4.55 2.38 -18.22
N HIS A 261 -3.75 1.48 -17.64
CA HIS A 261 -2.30 1.41 -17.81
C HIS A 261 -1.86 0.49 -18.96
N GLY A 262 -2.80 0.02 -19.79
CA GLY A 262 -2.51 -0.80 -20.97
C GLY A 262 -2.19 -2.26 -20.67
N LEU A 263 -2.52 -2.77 -19.47
CA LEU A 263 -2.29 -4.18 -19.14
C LEU A 263 -3.38 -5.04 -19.77
N THR A 264 -3.02 -5.81 -20.79
CA THR A 264 -3.94 -6.75 -21.45
C THR A 264 -4.07 -8.06 -20.66
N PRO A 265 -5.29 -8.62 -20.53
CA PRO A 265 -5.48 -9.93 -19.92
C PRO A 265 -4.70 -11.03 -20.66
N SER A 266 -4.05 -11.92 -19.91
CA SER A 266 -3.30 -13.05 -20.46
C SER A 266 -3.29 -14.23 -19.49
N ALA A 267 -2.56 -15.31 -19.82
CA ALA A 267 -2.48 -16.50 -18.98
C ALA A 267 -1.52 -16.35 -17.78
N ARG A 268 -0.57 -15.41 -17.82
CA ARG A 268 0.53 -15.31 -16.83
C ARG A 268 0.93 -13.86 -16.56
N GLY A 269 1.67 -13.69 -15.47
CA GLY A 269 2.20 -12.41 -15.03
C GLY A 269 1.13 -11.35 -14.79
N ALA A 270 1.47 -10.08 -15.05
CA ALA A 270 0.54 -8.95 -14.88
C ALA A 270 -0.80 -9.13 -15.63
N GLY A 271 -0.78 -9.73 -16.83
CA GLY A 271 -2.01 -10.02 -17.59
C GLY A 271 -2.85 -11.15 -16.98
N GLY A 272 -2.19 -12.14 -16.36
CA GLY A 272 -2.86 -13.15 -15.54
C GLY A 272 -3.60 -12.55 -14.34
N ILE A 273 -2.99 -11.55 -13.69
CA ILE A 273 -3.64 -10.80 -12.61
C ILE A 273 -4.84 -10.01 -13.13
N THR A 274 -4.69 -9.31 -14.27
CA THR A 274 -5.81 -8.60 -14.91
C THR A 274 -6.98 -9.53 -15.21
N ARG A 275 -6.69 -10.71 -15.77
CA ARG A 275 -7.72 -11.74 -16.02
C ARG A 275 -8.39 -12.20 -14.73
N GLN A 276 -7.61 -12.47 -13.68
CA GLN A 276 -8.13 -12.91 -12.37
C GLN A 276 -9.07 -11.86 -11.75
N VAL A 277 -8.71 -10.58 -11.81
CA VAL A 277 -9.55 -9.48 -11.31
C VAL A 277 -10.85 -9.40 -12.11
N LEU A 278 -10.79 -9.47 -13.44
CA LEU A 278 -11.97 -9.43 -14.30
C LEU A 278 -12.94 -10.60 -14.05
N HIS A 279 -12.44 -11.79 -13.73
CA HIS A 279 -13.30 -12.95 -13.41
C HIS A 279 -14.14 -12.76 -12.14
N ARG A 280 -13.84 -11.74 -11.31
CA ARG A 280 -14.65 -11.38 -10.14
C ARG A 280 -15.81 -10.43 -10.47
N VAL A 281 -15.88 -9.93 -11.71
CA VAL A 281 -16.98 -9.08 -12.16
C VAL A 281 -18.03 -9.97 -12.84
N PRO A 282 -19.26 -10.10 -12.29
CA PRO A 282 -20.29 -10.93 -12.91
C PRO A 282 -20.70 -10.36 -14.28
N PRO A 283 -20.93 -11.20 -15.31
CA PRO A 283 -21.36 -10.73 -16.62
C PRO A 283 -22.63 -9.86 -16.59
N GLY A 284 -23.57 -10.16 -15.68
CA GLY A 284 -24.81 -9.39 -15.52
C GLY A 284 -24.63 -7.93 -15.08
N VAL A 285 -23.49 -7.58 -14.48
CA VAL A 285 -23.16 -6.20 -14.07
C VAL A 285 -22.75 -5.34 -15.28
N ALA A 286 -22.24 -5.96 -16.34
CA ALA A 286 -21.86 -5.26 -17.57
C ALA A 286 -23.07 -4.66 -18.29
N ALA A 287 -24.26 -5.26 -18.14
CA ALA A 287 -25.40 -4.96 -18.99
C ALA A 287 -25.98 -3.54 -18.85
N LEU A 288 -25.84 -2.86 -17.70
CA LEU A 288 -26.56 -1.58 -17.47
C LEU A 288 -25.82 -0.49 -16.66
N GLY A 289 -24.55 -0.66 -16.25
CA GLY A 289 -23.91 0.34 -15.37
C GLY A 289 -22.38 0.43 -15.35
N LEU A 290 -21.68 -0.40 -16.14
CA LEU A 290 -20.22 -0.52 -16.04
C LEU A 290 -19.48 0.76 -16.45
N SER A 291 -19.91 1.41 -17.53
CA SER A 291 -19.30 2.65 -18.03
C SER A 291 -19.29 3.80 -17.03
N ARG A 292 -20.36 3.94 -16.23
CA ARG A 292 -20.44 4.93 -15.14
C ARG A 292 -19.40 4.65 -14.07
N ALA A 293 -19.23 3.39 -13.67
CA ALA A 293 -18.24 2.98 -12.68
C ALA A 293 -16.80 3.17 -13.21
N VAL A 294 -16.54 2.72 -14.44
CA VAL A 294 -15.23 2.87 -15.11
C VAL A 294 -14.84 4.34 -15.22
N ARG A 295 -15.74 5.22 -15.68
CA ARG A 295 -15.47 6.67 -15.76
C ARG A 295 -15.09 7.26 -14.40
N ARG A 296 -15.83 6.92 -13.34
CA ARG A 296 -15.57 7.41 -11.98
C ARG A 296 -14.21 6.93 -11.46
N PHE A 297 -13.90 5.64 -11.58
CA PHE A 297 -12.63 5.09 -11.11
C PHE A 297 -11.45 5.56 -11.96
N HIS A 298 -11.65 5.74 -13.26
CA HIS A 298 -10.64 6.31 -14.15
C HIS A 298 -10.25 7.74 -13.73
N GLN A 299 -11.22 8.60 -13.43
CA GLN A 299 -10.98 9.93 -12.88
C GLN A 299 -10.18 9.89 -11.56
N HIS A 300 -10.50 8.93 -10.67
CA HIS A 300 -9.72 8.72 -9.44
C HIS A 300 -8.25 8.40 -9.74
N TRP A 301 -7.99 7.48 -10.68
CA TRP A 301 -6.63 7.09 -11.04
C TRP A 301 -5.85 8.22 -11.71
N GLN A 302 -6.52 9.03 -12.54
CA GLN A 302 -5.93 10.20 -13.18
C GLN A 302 -5.49 11.29 -12.18
N CYS A 303 -6.04 11.31 -10.96
CA CYS A 303 -5.55 12.21 -9.92
C CYS A 303 -4.08 11.92 -9.57
N ALA A 304 -3.73 10.63 -9.49
CA ALA A 304 -2.44 10.17 -9.01
C ALA A 304 -1.39 10.00 -10.13
N CYS A 305 -1.80 9.56 -11.33
CA CYS A 305 -0.88 9.34 -12.43
C CYS A 305 -1.55 9.42 -13.80
N THR A 306 -0.75 9.69 -14.83
CA THR A 306 -1.21 9.62 -16.23
C THR A 306 -1.58 8.18 -16.60
N THR A 307 -2.77 8.02 -17.18
CA THR A 307 -3.24 6.75 -17.76
C THR A 307 -2.95 6.70 -19.25
N ALA A 308 -2.54 5.54 -19.77
CA ALA A 308 -2.27 5.33 -21.19
C ALA A 308 -3.54 5.19 -22.05
N VAL A 309 -4.62 4.68 -21.45
CA VAL A 309 -5.88 4.37 -22.16
C VAL A 309 -7.01 5.20 -21.56
N GLY A 310 -7.83 5.82 -22.43
CA GLY A 310 -9.00 6.61 -22.02
C GLY A 310 -10.15 5.75 -21.49
N TRP A 311 -10.97 6.30 -20.59
CA TRP A 311 -12.03 5.56 -19.89
C TRP A 311 -13.03 4.85 -20.83
N HIS A 312 -13.33 5.43 -22.00
CA HIS A 312 -14.28 4.85 -22.96
C HIS A 312 -13.74 3.55 -23.59
N HIS A 313 -12.45 3.52 -23.95
CA HIS A 313 -11.78 2.31 -24.41
C HIS A 313 -11.68 1.26 -23.29
N VAL A 314 -11.39 1.69 -22.06
CA VAL A 314 -11.38 0.78 -20.89
C VAL A 314 -12.75 0.15 -20.66
N SER A 315 -13.83 0.93 -20.79
CA SER A 315 -15.21 0.43 -20.65
C SER A 315 -15.53 -0.60 -21.71
N ALA A 316 -15.35 -0.25 -22.99
CA ALA A 316 -15.62 -1.13 -24.11
C ALA A 316 -14.81 -2.44 -24.01
N GLN A 317 -13.52 -2.35 -23.69
CA GLN A 317 -12.68 -3.53 -23.50
C GLN A 317 -13.18 -4.42 -22.36
N MET A 318 -13.61 -3.83 -21.24
CA MET A 318 -14.13 -4.58 -20.10
C MET A 318 -15.45 -5.26 -20.46
N GLU A 319 -16.36 -4.56 -21.12
CA GLU A 319 -17.64 -5.09 -21.60
C GLU A 319 -17.43 -6.27 -22.57
N ASP A 320 -16.55 -6.12 -23.56
CA ASP A 320 -16.20 -7.18 -24.51
C ASP A 320 -15.63 -8.42 -23.82
N LEU A 321 -14.78 -8.23 -22.81
CA LEU A 321 -14.16 -9.33 -22.07
C LEU A 321 -15.16 -10.08 -21.19
N LEU A 322 -16.17 -9.36 -20.65
CA LEU A 322 -17.21 -9.93 -19.80
C LEU A 322 -18.33 -10.59 -20.61
N ALA A 323 -18.61 -10.11 -21.83
CA ALA A 323 -19.58 -10.69 -22.75
C ALA A 323 -19.11 -12.02 -23.35
N ARG A 324 -17.80 -12.27 -23.41
CA ARG A 324 -17.25 -13.53 -23.93
C ARG A 324 -17.63 -14.70 -23.01
N PRO A 325 -18.26 -15.77 -23.54
CA PRO A 325 -18.51 -16.96 -22.74
C PRO A 325 -17.19 -17.50 -22.20
N HIS A 326 -17.13 -17.70 -20.90
CA HIS A 326 -15.96 -18.32 -20.27
C HIS A 326 -15.84 -19.73 -20.83
N SER A 327 -14.92 -19.94 -21.78
CA SER A 327 -14.56 -21.29 -22.19
C SER A 327 -14.07 -22.01 -20.94
N PRO A 328 -14.76 -23.07 -20.46
CA PRO A 328 -14.29 -23.81 -19.31
C PRO A 328 -12.88 -24.30 -19.67
N SER A 329 -11.90 -23.96 -18.82
CA SER A 329 -10.55 -24.44 -19.06
C SER A 329 -10.64 -25.97 -19.12
N ARG A 330 -10.12 -26.55 -20.21
CA ARG A 330 -9.82 -27.97 -20.29
C ARG A 330 -8.87 -28.28 -19.13
N ARG A 331 -9.42 -28.66 -17.97
CA ARG A 331 -8.75 -29.59 -17.05
C ARG A 331 -8.64 -30.88 -17.84
N MET A 332 -7.57 -31.01 -18.61
CA MET A 332 -7.15 -32.29 -19.14
C MET A 332 -6.78 -33.15 -17.92
N GLY A 333 -7.66 -34.08 -17.60
CA GLY A 333 -7.27 -35.26 -16.85
C GLY A 333 -6.11 -35.93 -17.57
N ARG A 334 -5.02 -36.12 -16.85
CA ARG A 334 -4.24 -37.35 -16.93
C ARG A 334 -4.07 -37.87 -15.51
N GLN A 335 -5.13 -38.52 -15.05
CA GLN A 335 -5.00 -39.74 -14.27
C GLN A 335 -4.19 -40.71 -15.14
N ALA A 336 -2.89 -40.83 -14.87
CA ALA A 336 -2.14 -42.00 -15.26
C ALA A 336 -2.06 -42.87 -14.01
N GLN A 337 -2.96 -43.85 -13.95
CA GLN A 337 -2.80 -45.02 -13.10
C GLN A 337 -1.45 -45.66 -13.42
N ARG A 338 -0.64 -45.92 -12.39
CA ARG A 338 0.31 -47.04 -12.38
C ARG A 338 0.09 -47.85 -11.10
N PRO A 339 0.08 -49.19 -11.18
CA PRO A 339 -0.32 -50.08 -10.10
C PRO A 339 0.79 -50.21 -9.05
N GLY A 340 0.37 -50.66 -7.86
CA GLY A 340 1.10 -50.55 -6.61
C GLY A 340 2.38 -51.37 -6.48
N ARG A 341 3.15 -50.99 -5.46
CA ARG A 341 3.97 -51.91 -4.67
C ARG A 341 3.92 -51.48 -3.20
N ALA A 342 3.69 -52.48 -2.36
CA ALA A 342 3.48 -52.42 -0.94
C ALA A 342 4.79 -52.21 -0.13
N GLY A 343 4.63 -51.79 1.13
CA GLY A 343 5.65 -51.75 2.19
C GLY A 343 6.46 -50.46 2.18
N VAL A 344 6.67 -49.73 3.27
CA VAL A 344 6.86 -50.16 4.67
C VAL A 344 6.46 -49.00 5.59
N VAL A 345 5.80 -49.37 6.69
CA VAL A 345 5.51 -48.56 7.87
C VAL A 345 6.78 -48.00 8.48
N ARG A 346 6.85 -46.69 8.76
CA ARG A 346 7.60 -46.18 9.92
C ARG A 346 6.97 -44.92 10.50
N THR A 347 6.78 -45.00 11.79
CA THR A 347 6.09 -44.16 12.76
C THR A 347 6.97 -42.99 13.23
N ALA A 348 6.32 -42.02 13.90
CA ALA A 348 6.85 -41.04 14.86
C ALA A 348 7.53 -39.77 14.26
N ALA A 349 7.38 -38.55 14.77
CA ALA A 349 6.77 -38.07 16.01
C ALA A 349 6.36 -36.58 15.87
N ARG A 350 5.34 -36.19 16.65
CA ARG A 350 5.13 -34.82 17.17
C ARG A 350 6.25 -34.46 18.16
N MET A 351 6.58 -33.17 18.27
CA MET A 351 6.94 -32.43 19.50
C MET A 351 7.28 -30.98 19.04
N SER A 352 6.43 -29.97 19.30
CA SER A 352 6.20 -29.21 20.55
C SER A 352 7.29 -28.18 20.86
N ASP A 353 6.82 -26.92 20.93
CA ASP A 353 7.16 -25.82 21.85
C ASP A 353 8.63 -25.54 22.24
N GLY A 354 8.98 -24.27 22.02
CA GLY A 354 10.13 -23.53 22.56
C GLY A 354 9.97 -22.06 22.22
#